data_AF-A0A519STA4-F1
#
_entry.id   AF-A0A519STA4-F1
#
_cell.length_a   1.000
_cell.length_b   1.000
_cell.length_c   1.000
_cell.angle_alpha   90.00
_cell.angle_beta   90.00
_cell.angle_gamma   90.00
#
_symmetry.space_group_name_H-M   'P 1'
#
loop_
_entity.id
_entity.type
_entity.pdbx_description
1 polymer ?
#
loop_
_entity_poly.entity_id
_entity_poly.type
_entity_poly.pdbx_seq_one_letter_code
_entity_poly.pdbx_strand_id
1 'polypeptide(L)'
;MHTNGLIYKMIENQFQEKFESKSDAELESIAMNSRSFVFEARYAAIILLKNRNYNSKVIDQVEKEGENIEKAKSIKTENFKNRNRQLITRIRQIPIKETGKYRLENGNELQVKRWNESTFQVRIEDHYRSSLAPVIICKIKDDSTYFCYPFFYLKSVLMYGVGLTVLTVILFFMGYLGSDKFVLLFPLLASVGLQLVLMPFIYFITLSFFKKRLSGI
;
A
#
# COMPACT_ATOMS: atom_id res chain seq x y z
N MET A 1 -10.35 30.41 32.16
CA MET A 1 -9.29 29.40 31.95
C MET A 1 -9.91 28.24 31.20
N HIS A 2 -9.81 28.23 29.87
CA HIS A 2 -10.22 27.10 29.04
C HIS A 2 -8.98 26.60 28.29
N THR A 3 -8.58 25.39 28.64
CA THR A 3 -7.52 24.61 28.00
C THR A 3 -7.99 24.18 26.61
N ASN A 4 -7.53 24.88 25.57
CA ASN A 4 -7.56 24.37 24.19
C ASN A 4 -6.48 23.29 24.05
N GLY A 5 -6.77 22.13 24.64
CA GLY A 5 -6.03 20.90 24.49
C GLY A 5 -6.45 20.19 23.22
N LEU A 6 -5.91 20.61 22.08
CA LEU A 6 -5.66 19.71 20.95
C LEU A 6 -4.15 19.72 20.71
N ILE A 7 -3.48 19.19 21.72
CA ILE A 7 -2.05 18.93 21.72
C ILE A 7 -1.80 17.88 20.65
N TYR A 8 -1.08 18.29 19.61
CA TYR A 8 -0.34 17.41 18.72
C TYR A 8 0.30 16.32 19.57
N LYS A 9 -0.29 15.10 19.53
CA LYS A 9 0.21 13.96 20.29
C LYS A 9 1.67 13.80 19.87
N MET A 10 2.57 14.09 20.81
CA MET A 10 4.02 14.18 20.60
C MET A 10 4.49 12.90 19.89
N ILE A 11 4.69 13.01 18.58
CA ILE A 11 5.85 12.37 17.99
C ILE A 11 7.01 13.11 18.64
N GLU A 12 7.90 12.42 19.36
CA GLU A 12 9.16 12.97 19.85
C GLU A 12 9.75 13.82 18.74
N ASN A 13 9.62 15.13 18.90
CA ASN A 13 10.01 16.03 17.84
C ASN A 13 11.52 16.14 17.95
N GLN A 14 12.23 15.39 17.12
CA GLN A 14 13.70 15.37 17.01
C GLN A 14 14.36 16.76 16.94
N PHE A 15 13.58 17.81 16.67
CA PHE A 15 14.03 19.20 16.66
C PHE A 15 13.97 19.87 18.04
N GLN A 16 13.13 19.43 18.98
CA GLN A 16 13.03 20.03 20.32
C GLN A 16 14.36 19.93 21.06
N GLU A 17 14.91 18.73 21.23
CA GLU A 17 16.21 18.53 21.89
C GLU A 17 17.34 19.32 21.22
N LYS A 18 17.35 19.36 19.87
CA LYS A 18 18.35 20.13 19.11
C LYS A 18 18.25 21.64 19.29
N PHE A 19 17.08 22.14 19.69
CA PHE A 19 16.79 23.56 19.81
C PHE A 19 16.79 24.05 21.27
N GLU A 20 16.89 23.17 22.26
CA GLU A 20 16.95 23.55 23.67
C GLU A 20 18.10 24.51 23.99
N SER A 21 19.26 24.35 23.33
CA SER A 21 20.44 25.19 23.52
C SER A 21 20.39 26.52 22.74
N LYS A 22 19.37 26.74 21.91
CA LYS A 22 19.27 27.96 21.08
C LYS A 22 18.70 29.14 21.87
N SER A 23 19.15 30.33 21.52
CA SER A 23 18.62 31.59 22.06
C SER A 23 17.21 31.89 21.53
N ASP A 24 16.45 32.73 22.23
CA ASP A 24 15.08 33.09 21.82
C ASP A 24 15.05 33.75 20.43
N ALA A 25 16.04 34.58 20.11
CA ALA A 25 16.17 35.20 18.79
C ALA A 25 16.40 34.18 17.67
N GLU A 26 17.21 33.14 17.93
CA GLU A 26 17.40 32.04 16.98
C GLU A 26 16.12 31.21 16.82
N LEU A 27 15.42 30.91 17.91
CA LEU A 27 14.16 30.16 17.86
C LEU A 27 13.09 30.93 17.08
N GLU A 28 13.01 32.25 17.27
CA GLU A 28 12.08 33.10 16.52
C GLU A 28 12.43 33.16 15.03
N SER A 29 13.72 33.28 14.69
CA SER A 29 14.22 33.21 13.31
C SER A 29 13.86 31.88 12.63
N ILE A 30 14.03 30.76 13.35
CA ILE A 30 13.63 29.43 12.88
C ILE A 30 12.13 29.40 12.64
N ALA A 31 11.31 29.85 13.61
CA ALA A 31 9.86 29.84 13.51
C ALA A 31 9.31 30.70 12.36
N MET A 32 9.94 31.84 12.04
CA MET A 32 9.55 32.73 10.94
C MET A 32 9.88 32.18 9.55
N ASN A 33 10.97 31.43 9.42
CA ASN A 33 11.51 31.08 8.10
C ASN A 33 10.95 29.76 7.56
N SER A 34 9.79 29.85 6.89
CA SER A 34 9.14 28.73 6.21
C SER A 34 9.88 28.19 4.97
N ARG A 35 10.89 28.91 4.46
CA ARG A 35 11.68 28.47 3.30
C ARG A 35 12.84 27.56 3.70
N SER A 36 13.47 27.83 4.85
CA SER A 36 14.64 27.10 5.33
C SER A 36 14.30 26.00 6.32
N PHE A 37 13.12 26.03 6.93
CA PHE A 37 12.73 25.07 7.96
C PHE A 37 11.36 24.44 7.68
N VAL A 38 11.30 23.11 7.88
CA VAL A 38 10.04 22.34 7.83
C VAL A 38 9.11 22.75 8.96
N PHE A 39 7.81 22.50 8.80
CA PHE A 39 6.80 22.86 9.79
C PHE A 39 7.10 22.27 11.17
N GLU A 40 7.57 21.03 11.25
CA GLU A 40 7.90 20.35 12.49
C GLU A 40 9.01 21.06 13.28
N ALA A 41 10.01 21.60 12.58
CA ALA A 41 11.09 22.37 13.19
C ALA A 41 10.60 23.73 13.69
N ARG A 42 9.77 24.41 12.89
CA ARG A 42 9.16 25.69 13.25
C ARG A 42 8.22 25.54 14.46
N TYR A 43 7.46 24.45 14.49
CA TYR A 43 6.58 24.10 15.59
C TYR A 43 7.35 23.75 16.88
N ALA A 44 8.48 23.03 16.77
CA ALA A 44 9.37 22.79 17.91
C ALA A 44 9.91 24.10 18.50
N ALA A 45 10.32 25.05 17.63
CA ALA A 45 10.84 26.34 18.07
C ALA A 45 9.81 27.16 18.85
N ILE A 46 8.54 27.22 18.37
CA ILE A 46 7.50 27.97 19.10
C ILE A 46 7.09 27.30 20.42
N ILE A 47 7.18 25.96 20.54
CA ILE A 47 6.95 25.28 21.82
C ILE A 47 8.00 25.71 22.85
N LEU A 48 9.27 25.76 22.45
CA LEU A 48 10.35 26.20 23.34
C LEU A 48 10.19 27.68 23.73
N LEU A 49 9.85 28.56 22.76
CA LEU A 49 9.54 29.96 23.05
C LEU A 49 8.38 30.12 24.04
N LYS A 50 7.30 29.36 23.86
CA LYS A 50 6.17 29.34 24.80
C LYS A 50 6.56 28.87 26.19
N ASN A 51 7.34 27.79 26.29
CA ASN A 51 7.82 27.26 27.56
C ASN A 51 8.70 28.27 28.31
N ARG A 52 9.38 29.17 27.58
CA ARG A 52 10.18 30.27 28.13
C ARG A 52 9.36 31.54 28.42
N ASN A 53 8.04 31.49 28.27
CA ASN A 53 7.13 32.65 28.38
C ASN A 53 7.49 33.81 27.44
N TYR A 54 8.09 33.51 26.29
CA TYR A 54 8.41 34.51 25.28
C TYR A 54 7.16 34.92 24.50
N ASN A 55 6.90 36.23 24.41
CA ASN A 55 5.75 36.76 23.68
C ASN A 55 6.15 37.19 22.28
N SER A 56 5.70 36.45 21.26
CA SER A 56 5.91 36.81 19.86
C SER A 56 4.68 36.51 19.01
N LYS A 57 4.40 37.39 18.04
CA LYS A 57 3.34 37.19 17.04
C LYS A 57 3.58 35.97 16.14
N VAL A 58 4.84 35.52 16.05
CA VAL A 58 5.24 34.35 15.26
C VAL A 58 4.66 33.07 15.85
N ILE A 59 4.52 33.02 17.19
CA ILE A 59 3.93 31.89 17.89
C ILE A 59 2.48 31.68 17.40
N ASP A 60 1.64 32.71 17.48
CA ASP A 60 0.25 32.64 17.03
C ASP A 60 0.12 32.28 15.54
N GLN A 61 1.05 32.79 14.71
CA GLN A 61 1.05 32.52 13.28
C GLN A 61 1.32 31.03 12.99
N VAL A 62 2.34 30.45 13.63
CA VAL A 62 2.73 29.04 13.44
C VAL A 62 1.68 28.10 14.05
N GLU A 63 1.03 28.48 15.15
CA GLU A 63 -0.09 27.69 15.71
C GLU A 63 -1.30 27.65 14.78
N LYS A 64 -1.70 28.81 14.22
CA LYS A 64 -2.78 28.86 13.21
C LYS A 64 -2.42 28.05 11.97
N GLU A 65 -1.16 28.07 11.54
CA GLU A 65 -0.67 27.21 10.45
C GLU A 65 -0.85 25.73 10.79
N GLY A 66 -0.49 25.32 12.01
CA GLY A 66 -0.70 23.96 12.52
C GLY A 66 -2.15 23.52 12.52
N GLU A 67 -3.05 24.36 13.05
CA GLU A 67 -4.50 24.09 13.03
C GLU A 67 -5.04 23.93 11.60
N ASN A 68 -4.59 24.77 10.67
CA ASN A 68 -5.00 24.72 9.28
C ASN A 68 -4.50 23.43 8.59
N ILE A 69 -3.27 23.01 8.87
CA ILE A 69 -2.71 21.74 8.37
C ILE A 69 -3.52 20.57 8.91
N GLU A 70 -3.87 20.58 10.19
CA GLU A 70 -4.67 19.52 10.81
C GLU A 70 -6.07 19.43 10.21
N LYS A 71 -6.76 20.58 10.08
CA LYS A 71 -8.06 20.67 9.40
C LYS A 71 -7.97 20.18 7.95
N ALA A 72 -6.93 20.55 7.22
CA ALA A 72 -6.74 20.08 5.85
C ALA A 72 -6.50 18.56 5.79
N LYS A 73 -5.71 18.01 6.72
CA LYS A 73 -5.47 16.56 6.84
C LYS A 73 -6.74 15.79 7.20
N SER A 74 -7.54 16.30 8.14
CA SER A 74 -8.79 15.66 8.55
C SER A 74 -9.80 15.65 7.41
N ILE A 75 -10.00 16.80 6.73
CA ILE A 75 -10.86 16.92 5.55
C ILE A 75 -10.41 15.97 4.44
N LYS A 76 -9.09 15.90 4.15
CA LYS A 76 -8.55 14.98 3.13
C LYS A 76 -8.84 13.52 3.49
N THR A 77 -8.68 13.16 4.76
CA THR A 77 -8.92 11.79 5.26
C THR A 77 -10.39 11.43 5.19
N GLU A 78 -11.29 12.34 5.58
CA GLU A 78 -12.74 12.14 5.51
C GLU A 78 -13.21 12.01 4.06
N ASN A 79 -12.73 12.88 3.17
CA ASN A 79 -13.00 12.80 1.74
C ASN A 79 -12.56 11.46 1.14
N PHE A 80 -11.38 10.95 1.54
CA PHE A 80 -10.90 9.64 1.11
C PHE A 80 -11.79 8.49 1.62
N LYS A 81 -12.19 8.52 2.90
CA LYS A 81 -13.11 7.54 3.48
C LYS A 81 -14.48 7.55 2.79
N ASN A 82 -15.01 8.73 2.46
CA ASN A 82 -16.29 8.87 1.77
C ASN A 82 -16.22 8.33 0.33
N ARG A 83 -15.14 8.60 -0.41
CA ARG A 83 -14.92 8.00 -1.73
C ARG A 83 -14.85 6.48 -1.66
N ASN A 84 -14.14 5.93 -0.68
CA ASN A 84 -14.06 4.48 -0.48
C ASN A 84 -15.41 3.87 -0.13
N ARG A 85 -16.20 4.51 0.75
CA ARG A 85 -17.57 4.09 1.07
C ARG A 85 -18.46 4.01 -0.18
N GLN A 86 -18.41 5.05 -1.02
CA GLN A 86 -19.16 5.08 -2.27
C GLN A 86 -18.74 3.96 -3.23
N LEU A 87 -17.42 3.74 -3.39
CA LEU A 87 -16.89 2.65 -4.20
C LEU A 87 -17.33 1.28 -3.66
N ILE A 88 -17.18 1.04 -2.36
CA ILE A 88 -17.59 -0.19 -1.67
C ILE A 88 -19.09 -0.44 -1.88
N THR A 89 -19.91 0.60 -1.73
CA THR A 89 -21.36 0.50 -1.93
C THR A 89 -21.68 0.10 -3.37
N ARG A 90 -21.03 0.70 -4.37
CA ARG A 90 -21.21 0.35 -5.78
C ARG A 90 -20.80 -1.09 -6.07
N ILE A 91 -19.62 -1.53 -5.64
CA ILE A 91 -19.17 -2.91 -5.91
C ILE A 91 -20.01 -3.96 -5.17
N ARG A 92 -20.62 -3.62 -4.03
CA ARG A 92 -21.57 -4.50 -3.31
C ARG A 92 -22.92 -4.65 -4.01
N GLN A 93 -23.23 -3.84 -5.02
CA GLN A 93 -24.42 -4.06 -5.85
C GLN A 93 -24.24 -5.28 -6.76
N ILE A 94 -23.00 -5.73 -7.00
CA ILE A 94 -22.70 -6.96 -7.74
C ILE A 94 -23.20 -8.15 -6.90
N PRO A 95 -24.06 -9.03 -7.42
CA PRO A 95 -24.51 -10.21 -6.70
C PRO A 95 -23.36 -11.18 -6.35
N ILE A 96 -23.54 -11.97 -5.29
CA ILE A 96 -22.54 -12.95 -4.86
C ILE A 96 -22.34 -14.00 -5.96
N LYS A 97 -21.07 -14.31 -6.26
CA LYS A 97 -20.57 -15.18 -7.35
C LYS A 97 -20.70 -14.59 -8.76
N GLU A 98 -21.27 -13.40 -8.91
CA GLU A 98 -21.36 -12.70 -10.20
C GLU A 98 -20.19 -11.74 -10.43
N THR A 99 -20.08 -11.28 -11.67
CA THR A 99 -19.00 -10.40 -12.15
C THR A 99 -19.59 -9.13 -12.74
N GLY A 100 -19.28 -7.99 -12.12
CA GLY A 100 -19.48 -6.67 -12.71
C GLY A 100 -18.39 -6.36 -13.73
N LYS A 101 -18.76 -5.78 -14.87
CA LYS A 101 -17.85 -5.43 -15.95
C LYS A 101 -17.90 -3.94 -16.23
N TYR A 102 -16.73 -3.31 -16.30
CA TYR A 102 -16.60 -1.87 -16.48
C TYR A 102 -15.56 -1.60 -17.57
N ARG A 103 -15.97 -0.92 -18.64
CA ARG A 103 -15.07 -0.55 -19.72
C ARG A 103 -14.22 0.65 -19.28
N LEU A 104 -12.90 0.51 -19.41
CA LEU A 104 -11.94 1.56 -19.12
C LEU A 104 -11.74 2.45 -20.36
N GLU A 105 -11.28 3.68 -20.13
CA GLU A 105 -11.03 4.67 -21.20
C GLU A 105 -9.97 4.17 -22.21
N ASN A 106 -9.00 3.40 -21.73
CA ASN A 106 -7.97 2.79 -22.57
C ASN A 106 -8.45 1.55 -23.38
N GLY A 107 -9.75 1.23 -23.33
CA GLY A 107 -10.36 0.12 -24.06
C GLY A 107 -10.27 -1.24 -23.37
N ASN A 108 -9.57 -1.37 -22.24
CA ASN A 108 -9.56 -2.58 -21.43
C ASN A 108 -10.87 -2.77 -20.64
N GLU A 109 -11.15 -3.99 -20.19
CA GLU A 109 -12.32 -4.31 -19.35
C GLU A 109 -11.88 -4.62 -17.92
N LEU A 110 -12.32 -3.80 -16.96
CA LEU A 110 -12.21 -4.09 -15.54
C LEU A 110 -13.34 -5.04 -15.14
N GLN A 111 -12.97 -6.23 -14.65
CA GLN A 111 -13.88 -7.22 -14.12
C GLN A 111 -13.76 -7.28 -12.60
N VAL A 112 -14.88 -7.13 -11.91
CA VAL A 112 -14.98 -7.24 -10.46
C VAL A 112 -15.93 -8.38 -10.14
N LYS A 113 -15.39 -9.52 -9.72
CA LYS A 113 -16.16 -10.68 -9.28
C LYS A 113 -16.34 -10.66 -7.77
N ARG A 114 -17.58 -10.70 -7.29
CA ARG A 114 -17.85 -10.80 -5.85
C ARG A 114 -17.83 -12.27 -5.43
N TRP A 115 -16.93 -12.66 -4.53
CA TRP A 115 -16.88 -14.03 -4.03
C TRP A 115 -17.81 -14.24 -2.85
N ASN A 116 -17.87 -13.27 -1.94
CA ASN A 116 -18.73 -13.27 -0.76
C ASN A 116 -19.00 -11.81 -0.31
N GLU A 117 -19.53 -11.61 0.89
CA GLU A 117 -19.86 -10.29 1.44
C GLU A 117 -18.68 -9.29 1.49
N SER A 118 -17.47 -9.78 1.76
CA SER A 118 -16.29 -8.95 2.01
C SER A 118 -15.18 -9.14 1.00
N THR A 119 -15.26 -10.13 0.11
CA THR A 119 -14.14 -10.54 -0.76
C THR A 119 -14.50 -10.36 -2.23
N PHE A 120 -13.63 -9.63 -2.94
CA PHE A 120 -13.79 -9.28 -4.35
C PHE A 120 -12.53 -9.67 -5.10
N GLN A 121 -12.71 -10.28 -6.26
CA GLN A 121 -11.65 -10.55 -7.21
C GLN A 121 -11.70 -9.50 -8.32
N VAL A 122 -10.61 -8.76 -8.49
CA VAL A 122 -10.47 -7.72 -9.49
C VAL A 122 -9.47 -8.19 -10.55
N ARG A 123 -9.86 -8.10 -11.82
CA ARG A 123 -9.04 -8.46 -12.98
C ARG A 123 -9.20 -7.41 -14.06
N ILE A 124 -8.16 -7.17 -14.84
CA ILE A 124 -8.23 -6.35 -16.05
C ILE A 124 -8.01 -7.26 -17.25
N GLU A 125 -9.08 -7.48 -18.02
CA GLU A 125 -8.99 -8.14 -19.32
C GLU A 125 -8.56 -7.14 -20.39
N ASP A 126 -7.51 -7.51 -21.10
CA ASP A 126 -7.08 -6.87 -22.34
C ASP A 126 -7.79 -7.52 -23.53
N HIS A 127 -7.68 -6.88 -24.71
CA HIS A 127 -8.23 -7.41 -25.97
C HIS A 127 -7.79 -8.85 -26.27
N TYR A 128 -6.64 -9.29 -25.76
CA TYR A 128 -6.06 -10.61 -26.00
C TYR A 128 -6.56 -11.71 -25.04
N ARG A 129 -7.47 -11.41 -24.10
CA ARG A 129 -8.06 -12.37 -23.14
C ARG A 129 -7.02 -13.32 -22.52
N SER A 130 -5.89 -12.77 -22.09
CA SER A 130 -4.79 -13.60 -21.58
C SER A 130 -5.19 -14.36 -20.32
N SER A 131 -4.95 -15.68 -20.31
CA SER A 131 -5.04 -16.56 -19.13
C SER A 131 -4.07 -16.16 -18.01
N LEU A 132 -3.12 -15.28 -18.31
CA LEU A 132 -2.13 -14.71 -17.38
C LEU A 132 -2.50 -13.30 -16.90
N ALA A 133 -3.72 -12.84 -17.18
CA ALA A 133 -4.16 -11.51 -16.74
C ALA A 133 -4.02 -11.37 -15.21
N PRO A 134 -3.42 -10.27 -14.72
CA PRO A 134 -3.16 -10.09 -13.30
C PRO A 134 -4.47 -10.03 -12.54
N VAL A 135 -4.53 -10.78 -11.44
CA VAL A 135 -5.67 -10.80 -10.53
C VAL A 135 -5.24 -10.17 -9.22
N ILE A 136 -6.12 -9.35 -8.66
CA ILE A 136 -5.98 -8.79 -7.32
C ILE A 136 -7.20 -9.19 -6.51
N ILE A 137 -6.99 -9.78 -5.34
CA ILE A 137 -8.05 -10.06 -4.37
C ILE A 137 -8.13 -8.89 -3.40
N CYS A 138 -9.26 -8.21 -3.37
CA CYS A 138 -9.53 -7.15 -2.43
C CYS A 138 -10.52 -7.64 -1.37
N LYS A 139 -10.12 -7.52 -0.10
CA LYS A 139 -10.93 -7.83 1.07
C LYS A 139 -11.32 -6.54 1.77
N ILE A 140 -12.62 -6.29 1.87
CA ILE A 140 -13.19 -5.21 2.67
C ILE A 140 -13.08 -5.61 4.14
N LYS A 141 -12.45 -4.77 4.95
CA LYS A 141 -12.37 -4.97 6.41
C LYS A 141 -13.58 -4.30 7.07
N ASP A 142 -13.82 -3.04 6.71
CA ASP A 142 -14.95 -2.24 7.16
C ASP A 142 -15.53 -1.46 5.95
N ASP A 143 -16.70 -0.85 6.08
CA ASP A 143 -17.36 -0.10 5.00
C ASP A 143 -16.56 1.10 4.44
N SER A 144 -15.37 1.37 4.98
CA SER A 144 -14.49 2.46 4.55
C SER A 144 -13.06 2.03 4.18
N THR A 145 -12.69 0.77 4.42
CA THR A 145 -11.31 0.28 4.23
C THR A 145 -11.28 -1.08 3.54
N TYR A 146 -10.27 -1.28 2.69
CA TYR A 146 -10.04 -2.53 1.98
C TYR A 146 -8.55 -2.82 1.88
N PHE A 147 -8.21 -4.12 1.81
CA PHE A 147 -6.86 -4.62 1.60
C PHE A 147 -6.83 -5.39 0.29
N CYS A 148 -5.86 -5.09 -0.57
CA CYS A 148 -5.72 -5.76 -1.86
C CYS A 148 -4.42 -6.55 -1.91
N TYR A 149 -4.53 -7.80 -2.35
CA TYR A 149 -3.44 -8.75 -2.48
C TYR A 149 -3.34 -9.20 -3.93
N PRO A 150 -2.20 -9.00 -4.61
CA PRO A 150 -2.01 -9.58 -5.93
C PRO A 150 -2.04 -11.09 -5.78
N PHE A 151 -2.85 -11.73 -6.62
CA PHE A 151 -3.02 -13.17 -6.66
C PHE A 151 -2.48 -13.67 -7.99
N PHE A 152 -1.52 -14.59 -7.90
CA PHE A 152 -1.00 -15.29 -9.04
C PHE A 152 -1.67 -16.66 -9.14
N TYR A 153 -2.13 -17.04 -10.33
CA TYR A 153 -2.65 -18.39 -10.54
C TYR A 153 -1.52 -19.40 -10.36
N LEU A 154 -1.42 -19.97 -9.15
CA LEU A 154 -0.45 -21.00 -8.77
C LEU A 154 -0.49 -22.23 -9.70
N LYS A 155 -1.60 -22.42 -10.43
CA LYS A 155 -1.80 -23.51 -11.40
C LYS A 155 -0.68 -23.61 -12.43
N SER A 156 -0.17 -22.48 -12.94
CA SER A 156 0.90 -22.51 -13.95
C SER A 156 2.21 -23.01 -13.33
N VAL A 157 2.58 -22.51 -12.15
CA VAL A 157 3.83 -22.91 -11.48
C VAL A 157 3.75 -24.37 -11.00
N LEU A 158 2.59 -24.81 -10.49
CA LEU A 158 2.36 -26.22 -10.18
C LEU A 158 2.45 -27.10 -11.43
N MET A 159 1.89 -26.69 -12.57
CA MET A 159 2.02 -27.45 -13.82
C MET A 159 3.47 -27.58 -14.27
N TYR A 160 4.27 -26.51 -14.19
CA TYR A 160 5.70 -26.60 -14.51
C TYR A 160 6.50 -27.44 -13.51
N GLY A 161 6.20 -27.34 -12.21
CA GLY A 161 6.86 -28.14 -11.17
C GLY A 161 6.53 -29.63 -11.25
N VAL A 162 5.26 -29.97 -11.48
CA VAL A 162 4.82 -31.36 -11.70
C VAL A 162 5.38 -31.88 -13.02
N GLY A 163 5.33 -31.09 -14.09
CA GLY A 163 5.91 -31.45 -15.39
C GLY A 163 7.41 -31.77 -15.30
N LEU A 164 8.16 -30.96 -14.56
CA LEU A 164 9.59 -31.18 -14.34
C LEU A 164 9.83 -32.47 -13.55
N THR A 165 9.02 -32.74 -12.52
CA THR A 165 9.15 -33.95 -11.70
C THR A 165 8.86 -35.21 -12.52
N VAL A 166 7.81 -35.20 -13.34
CA VAL A 166 7.49 -36.31 -14.25
C VAL A 166 8.63 -36.54 -15.24
N LEU A 167 9.21 -35.48 -15.81
CA LEU A 167 10.36 -35.59 -16.71
C LEU A 167 11.58 -36.20 -16.01
N THR A 168 11.88 -35.77 -14.78
CA THR A 168 13.00 -36.33 -13.99
C THR A 168 12.79 -37.82 -13.70
N VAL A 169 11.56 -38.23 -13.38
CA VAL A 169 11.20 -39.65 -13.18
C VAL A 169 11.43 -40.47 -14.45
N ILE A 170 10.99 -39.97 -15.61
CA ILE A 170 11.19 -40.64 -16.90
C ILE A 170 12.70 -40.81 -17.17
N LEU A 171 13.49 -39.74 -17.01
CA LEU A 171 14.94 -39.78 -17.23
C LEU A 171 15.67 -40.73 -16.27
N PHE A 172 15.19 -40.83 -15.03
CA PHE A 172 15.69 -41.81 -14.06
C PHE A 172 15.41 -43.25 -14.50
N PHE A 173 14.19 -43.57 -14.92
CA PHE A 173 13.86 -44.92 -15.42
C PHE A 173 14.60 -45.27 -16.71
N MET A 174 14.95 -44.28 -17.54
CA MET A 174 15.80 -44.47 -18.72
C MET A 174 17.29 -44.62 -18.38
N GLY A 175 17.69 -44.56 -17.10
CA GLY A 175 19.07 -44.76 -16.66
C GLY A 175 19.99 -43.55 -16.89
N TYR A 176 19.46 -42.39 -17.26
CA TYR A 176 20.24 -41.17 -17.46
C TYR A 176 20.61 -40.47 -16.14
N LEU A 177 19.98 -40.84 -15.03
CA LEU A 177 20.21 -40.27 -13.70
C LEU A 177 20.53 -41.38 -12.69
N GLY A 178 21.52 -41.16 -11.82
CA GLY A 178 21.98 -42.13 -10.83
C GLY A 178 20.97 -42.42 -9.72
N SER A 179 21.14 -43.56 -9.02
CA SER A 179 20.22 -44.16 -8.04
C SER A 179 20.03 -43.40 -6.71
N ASP A 180 20.46 -42.14 -6.61
CA ASP A 180 20.36 -41.39 -5.37
C ASP A 180 18.93 -40.87 -5.17
N LYS A 181 18.33 -41.26 -4.03
CA LYS A 181 16.96 -40.90 -3.63
C LYS A 181 16.72 -39.38 -3.59
N PHE A 182 17.80 -38.58 -3.47
CA PHE A 182 17.75 -37.12 -3.52
C PHE A 182 17.33 -36.56 -4.90
N VAL A 183 17.63 -37.27 -5.99
CA VAL A 183 17.31 -36.84 -7.37
C VAL A 183 15.80 -36.75 -7.61
N LEU A 184 15.01 -37.59 -6.91
CA LEU A 184 13.54 -37.59 -7.03
C LEU A 184 12.87 -36.52 -6.18
N LEU A 185 13.48 -36.11 -5.07
CA LEU A 185 12.97 -35.06 -4.17
C LEU A 185 13.40 -33.65 -4.58
N PHE A 186 14.52 -33.53 -5.28
CA PHE A 186 15.10 -32.25 -5.70
C PHE A 186 14.16 -31.40 -6.58
N PRO A 187 13.43 -31.93 -7.58
CA PRO A 187 12.48 -31.14 -8.37
C PRO A 187 11.33 -30.56 -7.53
N LEU A 188 10.89 -31.31 -6.51
CA LEU A 188 9.82 -30.91 -5.62
C LEU A 188 10.29 -29.83 -4.64
N LEU A 189 11.47 -30.00 -4.04
CA LEU A 189 12.08 -29.02 -3.13
C LEU A 189 12.53 -27.75 -3.88
N ALA A 190 13.08 -27.89 -5.08
CA ALA A 190 13.48 -26.77 -5.92
C ALA A 190 12.26 -25.97 -6.38
N SER A 191 11.15 -26.62 -6.76
CA SER A 191 9.94 -25.90 -7.17
C SER A 191 9.27 -25.18 -6.01
N VAL A 192 9.15 -25.80 -4.83
CA VAL A 192 8.60 -25.17 -3.62
C VAL A 192 9.52 -24.05 -3.10
N GLY A 193 10.82 -24.30 -3.04
CA GLY A 193 11.81 -23.31 -2.62
C GLY A 193 11.87 -22.10 -3.56
N LEU A 194 11.91 -22.34 -4.87
CA LEU A 194 11.85 -21.28 -5.88
C LEU A 194 10.53 -20.51 -5.80
N GLN A 195 9.40 -21.16 -5.53
CA GLN A 195 8.12 -20.48 -5.33
C GLN A 195 8.16 -19.51 -4.13
N LEU A 196 8.70 -19.93 -2.99
CA LEU A 196 8.80 -19.09 -1.80
C LEU A 196 9.72 -17.89 -2.03
N VAL A 197 10.85 -18.10 -2.72
CA VAL A 197 11.80 -17.02 -3.06
C VAL A 197 11.21 -16.06 -4.10
N LEU A 198 10.45 -16.57 -5.07
CA LEU A 198 9.85 -15.74 -6.12
C LEU A 198 8.57 -15.03 -5.67
N MET A 199 7.92 -15.44 -4.59
CA MET A 199 6.64 -14.87 -4.15
C MET A 199 6.68 -13.34 -3.98
N PRO A 200 7.70 -12.73 -3.36
CA PRO A 200 7.83 -11.27 -3.30
C PRO A 200 8.01 -10.63 -4.69
N PHE A 201 8.79 -11.25 -5.58
CA PHE A 201 8.97 -10.75 -6.94
C PHE A 201 7.69 -10.82 -7.76
N ILE A 202 6.95 -11.92 -7.64
CA ILE A 202 5.65 -12.13 -8.29
C ILE A 202 4.63 -11.08 -7.82
N TYR A 203 4.65 -10.72 -6.52
CA TYR A 203 3.83 -9.63 -6.00
C TYR A 203 4.07 -8.33 -6.78
N PHE A 204 5.34 -7.90 -6.90
CA PHE A 204 5.69 -6.66 -7.60
C PHE A 204 5.41 -6.72 -9.10
N ILE A 205 5.69 -7.85 -9.74
CA ILE A 205 5.42 -8.08 -11.16
C ILE A 205 3.91 -7.98 -11.43
N THR A 206 3.08 -8.68 -10.64
CA THR A 206 1.62 -8.67 -10.79
C THR A 206 1.06 -7.26 -10.60
N LEU A 207 1.53 -6.54 -9.58
CA LEU A 207 1.12 -5.17 -9.32
C LEU A 207 1.54 -4.21 -10.45
N SER A 208 2.76 -4.37 -10.99
CA SER A 208 3.27 -3.59 -12.11
C SER A 208 2.43 -3.81 -13.37
N PHE A 209 2.17 -5.07 -13.74
CA PHE A 209 1.29 -5.40 -14.87
C PHE A 209 -0.13 -4.89 -14.68
N PHE A 210 -0.68 -5.01 -13.47
CA PHE A 210 -2.01 -4.49 -13.17
C PHE A 210 -2.08 -2.97 -13.36
N LYS A 211 -1.08 -2.23 -12.85
CA LYS A 211 -0.98 -0.78 -13.02
C LYS A 211 -0.87 -0.39 -14.50
N LYS A 212 0.02 -1.06 -15.26
CA LYS A 212 0.18 -0.83 -16.70
C LYS A 212 -1.13 -1.01 -17.47
N ARG A 213 -1.85 -2.09 -17.21
CA ARG A 213 -3.15 -2.38 -17.84
C ARG A 213 -4.25 -1.39 -17.42
N LEU A 214 -4.17 -0.87 -16.19
CA LEU A 214 -5.11 0.16 -15.72
C LEU A 214 -4.84 1.52 -16.38
N SER A 215 -3.57 1.92 -16.53
CA SER A 215 -3.18 3.20 -17.13
C SER A 215 -3.14 3.19 -18.66
N GLY A 216 -3.07 2.02 -19.29
CA GLY A 216 -2.88 1.90 -20.75
C GLY A 216 -1.45 2.24 -21.22
N ILE A 217 -0.45 2.13 -20.32
CA ILE A 217 0.98 2.41 -20.57
C ILE A 217 1.77 1.15 -20.23
#